data_AF-A0A3B1CMB6-F1
#
_entry.id   AF-A0A3B1CMB6-F1
#
_cell.length_a   1.000
_cell.length_b   1.000
_cell.length_c   1.000
_cell.angle_alpha   90.00
_cell.angle_beta   90.00
_cell.angle_gamma   90.00
#
_symmetry.space_group_name_H-M   'P 1'
#
loop_
_entity.id
_entity.type
_entity.pdbx_description
1 polymer ?
#
loop_
_entity_poly.entity_id
_entity_poly.type
_entity_poly.pdbx_seq_one_letter_code
_entity_poly.pdbx_strand_id
1 'polypeptide(L)'
;MNVSLFKKGIFLGFVSGVASSWFGIVLNKVTGVFPFESSLPALMLTFAVGGGIFGIAAGGFMTLTNEIFLVDRPVLKAVIISAGIWLALRAGGMALSLMDHDRYHPDVGQTAQGFALALLTGGLLGILWNSKMGSDRFK
;
A
#
# COMPACT_ATOMS: atom_id res chain seq x y z
N MET A 1 19.79 6.75 -11.08
CA MET A 1 18.52 6.02 -10.93
C MET A 1 18.09 5.47 -12.29
N ASN A 2 17.85 4.16 -12.40
CA ASN A 2 17.41 3.54 -13.65
C ASN A 2 15.93 3.88 -13.93
N VAL A 3 15.66 4.67 -14.96
CA VAL A 3 14.32 5.17 -15.31
C VAL A 3 13.36 4.01 -15.65
N SER A 4 13.85 2.95 -16.28
CA SER A 4 13.05 1.76 -16.60
C SER A 4 12.61 1.02 -15.33
N LEU A 5 13.55 0.85 -14.40
CA LEU A 5 13.29 0.23 -13.09
C LEU A 5 12.25 1.01 -12.30
N PHE A 6 12.37 2.35 -12.30
CA PHE A 6 11.44 3.23 -11.59
C PHE A 6 10.03 3.18 -12.17
N LYS A 7 9.89 3.21 -13.51
CA LYS A 7 8.58 3.04 -14.17
C LYS A 7 7.96 1.68 -13.85
N LYS A 8 8.74 0.60 -13.88
CA LYS A 8 8.28 -0.74 -13.48
C LYS A 8 7.84 -0.75 -12.02
N GLY A 9 8.62 -0.16 -11.11
CA GLY A 9 8.30 -0.10 -9.69
C GLY A 9 7.00 0.65 -9.41
N ILE A 10 6.81 1.83 -10.01
CA ILE A 10 5.55 2.58 -9.95
C ILE A 10 4.38 1.74 -10.45
N PHE A 11 4.53 1.08 -11.60
CA PHE A 11 3.46 0.28 -12.19
C PHE A 11 3.07 -0.91 -11.32
N LEU A 12 4.05 -1.69 -10.84
CA LEU A 12 3.80 -2.83 -9.95
C LEU A 12 3.19 -2.35 -8.62
N GLY A 13 3.66 -1.21 -8.11
CA GLY A 13 3.10 -0.53 -6.95
C GLY A 13 1.62 -0.21 -7.14
N PHE A 14 1.27 0.49 -8.22
CA PHE A 14 -0.11 0.83 -8.56
C PHE A 14 -1.02 -0.39 -8.62
N VAL A 15 -0.63 -1.42 -9.38
CA VAL A 15 -1.41 -2.66 -9.53
C VAL A 15 -1.62 -3.35 -8.19
N SER A 16 -0.57 -3.45 -7.37
CA SER A 16 -0.66 -4.06 -6.03
C SER A 16 -1.60 -3.29 -5.12
N GLY A 17 -1.54 -1.95 -5.17
CA GLY A 17 -2.38 -1.05 -4.39
C GLY A 17 -3.87 -1.16 -4.74
N VAL A 18 -4.18 -1.18 -6.04
CA VAL A 18 -5.56 -1.38 -6.53
C VAL A 18 -6.07 -2.77 -6.13
N ALA A 19 -5.29 -3.82 -6.39
CA ALA A 19 -5.68 -5.19 -6.11
C ALA A 19 -5.93 -5.44 -4.60
N SER A 20 -5.04 -4.96 -3.73
CA SER A 20 -5.20 -5.07 -2.28
C SER A 20 -6.44 -4.31 -1.79
N SER A 21 -6.73 -3.14 -2.35
CA SER A 21 -7.87 -2.33 -1.93
C SER A 21 -9.21 -2.94 -2.34
N TRP A 22 -9.31 -3.50 -3.55
CA TRP A 22 -10.48 -4.27 -3.96
C TRP A 22 -10.65 -5.55 -3.15
N PHE A 23 -9.57 -6.24 -2.82
CA PHE A 23 -9.63 -7.38 -1.91
C PHE A 23 -10.16 -6.96 -0.53
N GLY A 24 -9.75 -5.78 -0.04
CA GLY A 24 -10.30 -5.17 1.18
C GLY A 24 -11.81 -4.96 1.12
N ILE A 25 -12.35 -4.49 -0.01
CA ILE A 25 -13.81 -4.37 -0.21
C ILE A 25 -14.48 -5.73 -0.11
N VAL A 26 -13.95 -6.75 -0.79
CA VAL A 26 -14.53 -8.11 -0.77
C VAL A 26 -14.52 -8.67 0.64
N LEU A 27 -13.40 -8.58 1.34
CA LEU A 27 -13.29 -9.02 2.74
C LEU A 27 -14.29 -8.31 3.63
N ASN A 28 -14.40 -6.99 3.50
CA ASN A 28 -15.35 -6.23 4.31
C ASN A 28 -16.80 -6.62 4.01
N LYS A 29 -17.14 -6.87 2.73
CA LYS A 29 -18.46 -7.36 2.32
C LYS A 29 -18.81 -8.72 2.93
N VAL A 30 -17.83 -9.63 3.04
CA VAL A 30 -18.03 -10.99 3.58
C VAL A 30 -18.08 -10.98 5.10
N THR A 31 -17.22 -10.19 5.74
CA THR A 31 -17.06 -10.21 7.20
C THR A 31 -17.99 -9.24 7.92
N GLY A 32 -18.51 -8.22 7.23
CA GLY A 32 -19.38 -7.20 7.80
C GLY A 32 -18.68 -6.30 8.82
N VAL A 33 -17.35 -6.27 8.84
CA VAL A 33 -16.56 -5.56 9.87
C VAL A 33 -16.81 -4.04 9.81
N PHE A 34 -17.11 -3.48 8.63
CA PHE A 34 -17.44 -2.07 8.46
C PHE A 34 -18.64 -1.86 7.52
N PRO A 35 -19.61 -1.00 7.90
CA PRO A 35 -20.72 -0.65 7.02
C PRO A 35 -20.23 0.14 5.80
N PHE A 36 -20.79 -0.17 4.63
CA PHE A 36 -20.57 0.62 3.42
C PHE A 36 -21.57 1.78 3.36
N GLU A 37 -21.07 3.01 3.45
CA GLU A 37 -21.91 4.22 3.38
C GLU A 37 -22.21 4.68 1.94
N SER A 38 -21.64 4.03 0.93
CA SER A 38 -21.76 4.40 -0.47
C SER A 38 -22.00 3.20 -1.39
N SER A 39 -22.41 3.48 -2.64
CA SER A 39 -22.67 2.44 -3.62
C SER A 39 -21.38 1.67 -3.97
N LEU A 40 -21.51 0.36 -4.24
CA LEU A 40 -20.38 -0.51 -4.55
C LEU A 40 -19.47 0.02 -5.67
N PRO A 41 -19.98 0.58 -6.80
CA PRO A 41 -19.12 1.15 -7.84
C PRO A 41 -18.31 2.35 -7.35
N ALA A 42 -18.90 3.23 -6.54
CA ALA A 42 -18.21 4.39 -5.98
C ALA A 42 -17.09 3.95 -5.03
N LEU A 43 -17.33 2.94 -4.20
CA LEU A 43 -16.31 2.34 -3.34
C LEU A 43 -15.16 1.76 -4.14
N MET A 44 -15.45 0.97 -5.18
CA MET A 44 -14.42 0.36 -6.02
C MET A 44 -13.52 1.41 -6.66
N LEU A 45 -14.08 2.54 -7.11
CA LEU A 45 -13.30 3.63 -7.69
C LEU A 45 -12.44 4.33 -6.63
N THR A 46 -13.04 4.73 -5.51
CA THR A 46 -12.34 5.46 -4.44
C THR A 46 -11.19 4.64 -3.85
N PHE A 47 -11.43 3.35 -3.59
CA PHE A 47 -10.41 2.43 -3.10
C PHE A 47 -9.34 2.13 -4.16
N ALA A 48 -9.69 2.06 -5.45
CA ALA A 48 -8.69 1.94 -6.52
C ALA A 48 -7.77 3.16 -6.58
N VAL A 49 -8.32 4.38 -6.47
CA VAL A 49 -7.52 5.61 -6.49
C VAL A 49 -6.63 5.69 -5.25
N GLY A 50 -7.19 5.55 -4.06
CA GLY A 50 -6.43 5.63 -2.80
C GLY A 50 -5.37 4.53 -2.71
N GLY A 51 -5.77 3.28 -2.99
CA GLY A 51 -4.86 2.14 -3.05
C GLY A 51 -3.77 2.31 -4.09
N GLY A 52 -4.13 2.76 -5.29
CA GLY A 52 -3.19 3.02 -6.38
C GLY A 52 -2.13 4.05 -6.00
N ILE A 53 -2.53 5.19 -5.41
CA ILE A 53 -1.60 6.23 -4.94
C ILE A 53 -0.65 5.68 -3.87
N PHE A 54 -1.20 4.98 -2.87
CA PHE A 54 -0.40 4.37 -1.80
C PHE A 54 0.59 3.33 -2.38
N GLY A 55 0.11 2.49 -3.29
CA GLY A 55 0.92 1.48 -3.98
C GLY A 55 2.04 2.09 -4.82
N ILE A 56 1.77 3.20 -5.53
CA ILE A 56 2.80 3.96 -6.27
C ILE A 56 3.92 4.42 -5.34
N ALA A 57 3.57 4.97 -4.17
CA ALA A 57 4.57 5.38 -3.18
C ALA A 57 5.42 4.19 -2.75
N ALA A 58 4.81 3.07 -2.37
CA ALA A 58 5.53 1.86 -1.98
C ALA A 58 6.44 1.31 -3.09
N GLY A 59 5.95 1.26 -4.34
CA GLY A 59 6.72 0.84 -5.51
C GLY A 59 7.89 1.77 -5.84
N GLY A 60 7.69 3.08 -5.66
CA GLY A 60 8.74 4.09 -5.75
C GLY A 60 9.86 3.84 -4.73
N PHE A 61 9.50 3.68 -3.44
CA PHE A 61 10.46 3.38 -2.38
C PHE A 61 11.17 2.04 -2.58
N MET A 62 10.47 1.02 -3.09
CA MET A 62 11.09 -0.26 -3.47
C MET A 62 12.21 -0.08 -4.51
N THR A 63 11.99 0.82 -5.48
CA THR A 63 12.98 1.15 -6.51
C THR A 63 14.16 1.92 -5.90
N LEU A 64 13.88 2.96 -5.10
CA LEU A 64 14.90 3.82 -4.51
C LEU A 64 15.83 3.04 -3.56
N THR A 65 15.28 2.05 -2.87
CA THR A 65 16.03 1.23 -1.91
C THR A 65 16.56 -0.07 -2.52
N ASN A 66 16.43 -0.29 -3.84
CA ASN A 66 16.65 -1.59 -4.49
C ASN A 66 18.00 -2.24 -4.15
N GLU A 67 19.04 -1.43 -3.95
CA GLU A 67 20.43 -1.88 -3.72
C GLU A 67 20.88 -1.75 -2.26
N ILE A 68 20.04 -1.22 -1.37
CA ILE A 68 20.47 -0.76 -0.04
C ILE A 68 19.99 -1.72 1.07
N PHE A 69 18.78 -2.27 0.92
CA PHE A 69 18.11 -2.98 2.00
C PHE A 69 17.34 -4.21 1.50
N LEU A 70 17.54 -5.35 2.15
CA LEU A 70 16.83 -6.62 1.93
C LEU A 70 16.69 -7.02 0.45
N VAL A 71 17.78 -6.90 -0.32
CA VAL A 71 17.82 -7.14 -1.77
C VAL A 71 17.35 -8.57 -2.13
N ASP A 72 17.68 -9.54 -1.28
CA ASP A 72 17.35 -10.96 -1.46
C ASP A 72 15.99 -11.35 -0.87
N ARG A 73 15.31 -10.43 -0.19
CA ARG A 73 14.01 -10.66 0.45
C ARG A 73 12.99 -9.61 0.00
N PRO A 74 12.66 -9.54 -1.30
CA PRO A 74 11.80 -8.50 -1.86
C PRO A 74 10.40 -8.46 -1.24
N VAL A 75 9.86 -9.61 -0.81
CA VAL A 75 8.57 -9.70 -0.10
C VAL A 75 8.65 -9.00 1.26
N LEU A 76 9.58 -9.42 2.11
CA LEU A 76 9.76 -8.82 3.44
C LEU A 76 10.06 -7.32 3.34
N LYS A 77 10.91 -6.94 2.37
CA LYS A 77 11.24 -5.55 2.08
C LYS A 77 10.01 -4.72 1.74
N ALA A 78 9.19 -5.18 0.79
CA ALA A 78 8.00 -4.46 0.37
C ALA A 78 6.97 -4.34 1.51
N VAL A 79 6.84 -5.37 2.35
CA VAL A 79 6.01 -5.32 3.57
C VAL A 79 6.50 -4.24 4.53
N ILE A 80 7.81 -4.20 4.82
CA ILE A 80 8.40 -3.18 5.71
C ILE A 80 8.20 -1.78 5.15
N ILE A 81 8.42 -1.58 3.85
CA ILE A 81 8.25 -0.29 3.19
C ILE A 81 6.80 0.18 3.28
N SER A 82 5.84 -0.66 2.88
CA SER A 82 4.42 -0.31 2.93
C SER A 82 3.96 -0.05 4.36
N ALA A 83 4.34 -0.90 5.31
CA ALA A 83 4.04 -0.70 6.73
C ALA A 83 4.64 0.62 7.26
N GLY A 84 5.89 0.92 6.91
CA GLY A 84 6.57 2.15 7.28
C GLY A 84 5.89 3.40 6.72
N ILE A 85 5.48 3.38 5.46
CA ILE A 85 4.70 4.47 4.84
C ILE A 85 3.38 4.68 5.59
N TRP A 86 2.65 3.60 5.89
CA TRP A 86 1.41 3.71 6.65
C TRP A 86 1.62 4.28 8.05
N LEU A 87 2.64 3.81 8.77
CA LEU A 87 2.96 4.32 10.10
C LEU A 87 3.36 5.81 10.06
N ALA A 88 4.10 6.24 9.04
CA ALA A 88 4.44 7.64 8.85
C ALA A 88 3.19 8.51 8.59
N LEU A 89 2.30 8.07 7.70
CA LEU A 89 1.02 8.75 7.44
C LEU A 89 0.15 8.79 8.71
N ARG A 90 0.12 7.69 9.47
CA ARG A 90 -0.65 7.60 10.71
C ARG A 90 -0.11 8.53 11.78
N ALA A 91 1.22 8.63 11.93
CA ALA A 91 1.86 9.58 12.83
C ALA A 91 1.55 11.04 12.42
N GLY A 92 1.57 11.34 11.12
CA GLY A 92 1.12 12.64 10.59
C GLY A 92 -0.34 12.94 10.95
N GLY A 93 -1.23 11.97 10.78
CA GLY A 93 -2.63 12.10 11.21
C GLY A 93 -2.80 12.31 12.72
N MET A 94 -1.99 11.66 13.56
CA MET A 94 -1.97 11.92 15.00
C MET A 94 -1.51 13.34 15.31
N ALA A 95 -0.42 13.80 14.68
CA ALA A 95 0.08 15.15 14.89
C ALA A 95 -0.98 16.20 14.54
N LEU A 96 -1.71 16.01 13.44
CA LEU A 96 -2.83 16.88 13.06
C LEU A 96 -3.98 16.85 14.08
N SER A 97 -4.32 15.67 14.61
CA SER A 97 -5.36 15.55 15.66
C SER A 97 -5.02 16.21 16.98
N LEU A 98 -3.72 16.37 17.28
CA LEU A 98 -3.27 17.11 18.46
C LEU A 98 -3.37 18.62 18.27
N MET A 99 -3.35 19.10 17.01
CA MET A 99 -3.44 20.53 16.68
C MET A 99 -4.88 21.00 16.55
N ASP A 100 -5.75 20.18 15.96
CA ASP A 100 -7.16 20.49 15.73
C ASP A 100 -7.98 19.21 15.88
N HIS A 101 -8.36 18.90 17.12
CA HIS A 101 -9.05 17.68 17.45
C HIS A 101 -10.43 17.61 16.79
N ASP A 102 -11.18 18.72 16.77
CA ASP A 102 -12.54 18.78 16.23
C ASP A 102 -12.62 18.46 14.74
N ARG A 103 -11.51 18.65 14.01
CA ARG A 103 -11.41 18.33 12.59
C ARG A 103 -10.82 16.95 12.31
N TYR A 104 -9.87 16.49 13.12
CA TYR A 104 -9.12 15.27 12.88
C TYR A 104 -9.34 14.27 14.01
N HIS A 105 -10.21 13.29 13.75
CA HIS A 105 -10.60 12.25 14.69
C HIS A 105 -9.97 10.90 14.32
N PRO A 106 -8.91 10.47 15.02
CA PRO A 106 -8.29 9.19 14.73
C PRO A 106 -9.21 8.02 15.14
N ASP A 107 -9.71 7.27 14.16
CA ASP A 107 -10.45 6.03 14.41
C ASP A 107 -9.50 4.82 14.48
N VAL A 108 -9.62 4.03 15.55
CA VAL A 108 -8.76 2.87 15.79
C VAL A 108 -9.05 1.73 14.80
N GLY A 109 -10.32 1.53 14.44
CA GLY A 109 -10.74 0.49 13.49
C GLY A 109 -10.18 0.76 12.08
N GLN A 110 -10.34 1.99 11.59
CA GLN A 110 -9.77 2.44 10.32
C GLN A 110 -8.23 2.40 10.34
N THR A 111 -7.61 2.70 11.49
CA THR A 111 -6.16 2.59 11.66
C THR A 111 -5.68 1.15 11.46
N ALA A 112 -6.34 0.19 12.13
CA ALA A 112 -5.99 -1.23 12.03
C ALA A 112 -6.24 -1.77 10.61
N GLN A 113 -7.36 -1.38 10.00
CA GLN A 113 -7.70 -1.78 8.63
C GLN A 113 -6.67 -1.25 7.62
N GLY A 114 -6.31 0.03 7.71
CA GLY A 114 -5.30 0.61 6.82
C GLY A 114 -3.92 -0.01 7.02
N PHE A 115 -3.56 -0.40 8.25
CA PHE A 115 -2.32 -1.14 8.50
C PHE A 115 -2.35 -2.54 7.87
N ALA A 116 -3.44 -3.27 8.04
CA ALA A 116 -3.62 -4.59 7.41
C ALA A 116 -3.55 -4.50 5.88
N LEU A 117 -4.18 -3.49 5.29
CA LEU A 117 -4.10 -3.21 3.85
C LEU A 117 -2.67 -2.87 3.43
N ALA A 118 -1.94 -2.08 4.19
CA ALA A 118 -0.54 -1.77 3.90
C ALA A 118 0.35 -3.02 3.87
N LEU A 119 0.17 -3.94 4.83
CA LEU A 119 0.85 -5.24 4.84
C LEU A 119 0.50 -6.07 3.61
N LEU A 120 -0.78 -6.12 3.24
CA LEU A 120 -1.26 -6.84 2.06
C LEU A 120 -0.69 -6.24 0.76
N THR A 121 -0.71 -4.91 0.62
CA THR A 121 -0.12 -4.20 -0.53
C THR A 121 1.37 -4.53 -0.64
N GLY A 122 2.11 -4.48 0.48
CA GLY A 122 3.52 -4.83 0.52
C GLY A 122 3.78 -6.29 0.14
N GLY A 123 2.98 -7.23 0.64
CA GLY A 123 3.06 -8.64 0.28
C GLY A 123 2.86 -8.87 -1.23
N LEU A 124 1.78 -8.31 -1.80
CA LEU A 124 1.49 -8.41 -3.24
C LEU A 124 2.60 -7.76 -4.07
N LEU A 125 3.02 -6.56 -3.71
CA LEU A 125 4.08 -5.84 -4.40
C LEU A 125 5.37 -6.65 -4.40
N GLY A 126 5.77 -7.21 -3.27
CA GLY A 126 6.99 -8.00 -3.17
C GLY A 126 6.94 -9.30 -3.97
N ILE A 127 5.78 -9.96 -4.04
CA ILE A 127 5.57 -11.16 -4.88
C ILE A 127 5.69 -10.80 -6.37
N LEU A 128 5.01 -9.73 -6.78
CA LEU A 128 5.07 -9.22 -8.16
C LEU A 128 6.48 -8.72 -8.52
N TRP A 129 7.17 -8.11 -7.58
CA TRP A 129 8.55 -7.68 -7.73
C TRP A 129 9.48 -8.87 -7.94
N ASN A 130 9.38 -9.89 -7.10
CA ASN A 130 10.23 -11.08 -7.19
C ASN A 130 10.05 -11.81 -8.53
N SER A 131 8.80 -12.00 -8.95
CA SER A 131 8.46 -12.68 -10.21
C SER A 131 8.89 -11.91 -11.45
N LYS A 132 8.73 -10.58 -11.48
CA LYS A 132 9.07 -9.75 -12.65
C LYS A 132 10.53 -9.30 -12.71
N MET A 133 11.19 -9.11 -11.57
CA MET A 133 12.57 -8.58 -11.49
C MET A 133 13.61 -9.68 -11.28
N GLY A 134 13.24 -10.85 -10.75
CA GLY A 134 14.13 -12.01 -10.69
C GLY A 134 14.54 -12.52 -12.08
N SER A 135 13.65 -12.38 -13.07
CA SER A 135 13.94 -12.68 -14.49
C SER A 135 15.04 -11.79 -15.10
N ASP A 136 15.18 -10.56 -14.60
CA ASP A 136 16.17 -9.58 -15.09
C ASP A 136 17.53 -9.69 -14.35
N ARG A 137 17.65 -10.48 -13.26
CA ARG A 137 18.93 -10.71 -12.56
C ARG A 137 19.80 -11.83 -13.15
N PHE A 138 19.22 -12.69 -13.99
CA PHE A 138 19.90 -13.83 -14.63
C PHE A 138 20.10 -13.65 -16.14
N LYS A 139 20.00 -12.41 -16.62
CA LYS A 139 20.41 -11.98 -17.96
C LYS A 139 21.51 -10.95 -17.83
#